data_AF-T0PY34-F1
#
_entry.id   AF-T0PY34-F1
#
_cell.length_a   1.000
_cell.length_b   1.000
_cell.length_c   1.000
_cell.angle_alpha   90.00
_cell.angle_beta   90.00
_cell.angle_gamma   90.00
#
_symmetry.space_group_name_H-M   'P 1'
#
loop_
_entity.id
_entity.type
_entity.pdbx_description
1 polymer ?
#
loop_
_entity_poly.entity_id
_entity_poly.type
_entity_poly.pdbx_seq_one_letter_code
_entity_poly.pdbx_strand_id
1 'polypeptide(L)'
;MLTTDGAGSNSITVSNCDFDGHTSWSASCDGHHYWTNIFVSNLKMSFLNNIVHHTSGRAPKFSSSKGKYKLQVHMANNYWYDNAGHSLEVDDAYVLSEGNFWASTNQPNLPEEK
;
A
#
# COMPACT_ATOMS: atom_id res chain seq x y z
N MET A 1 7.12 0.28 -6.54
CA MET A 1 6.75 1.46 -7.35
C MET A 1 7.05 2.74 -6.58
N LEU A 2 6.28 3.14 -5.57
CA LEU A 2 6.61 4.31 -4.74
C LEU A 2 7.29 3.90 -3.44
N THR A 3 8.25 4.71 -2.99
CA THR A 3 8.89 4.54 -1.68
C THR A 3 9.21 5.87 -1.01
N THR A 4 9.08 5.91 0.31
CA THR A 4 9.68 6.94 1.17
C THR A 4 10.45 6.30 2.30
N ASP A 5 11.59 6.88 2.66
CA ASP A 5 12.37 6.53 3.85
C ASP A 5 12.75 7.81 4.62
N GLY A 6 13.61 7.74 5.64
CA GLY A 6 13.80 8.75 6.70
C GLY A 6 13.92 10.23 6.31
N ALA A 7 14.40 10.58 5.11
CA ALA A 7 14.44 11.96 4.60
C ALA A 7 13.18 12.37 3.80
N GLY A 8 12.07 11.63 3.96
CA GLY A 8 10.84 11.77 3.18
C GLY A 8 10.14 13.13 3.28
N SER A 9 8.95 13.22 2.68
CA SER A 9 8.15 14.45 2.71
C SER A 9 7.26 14.53 3.94
N ASN A 10 7.04 15.74 4.47
CA ASN A 10 6.07 15.98 5.54
C ASN A 10 4.64 15.63 5.12
N SER A 11 4.33 15.75 3.82
CA SER A 11 3.01 15.44 3.27
C SER A 11 3.08 14.96 1.83
N ILE A 12 2.24 13.99 1.48
CA ILE A 12 2.11 13.46 0.11
C ILE A 12 0.63 13.27 -0.21
N THR A 13 0.23 13.60 -1.43
CA THR A 13 -1.01 13.10 -2.04
C THR A 13 -0.65 12.23 -3.22
N VAL A 14 -1.14 10.99 -3.24
CA VAL A 14 -1.07 10.08 -4.38
C VAL A 14 -2.51 9.88 -4.84
N SER A 15 -2.81 10.32 -6.06
CA SER A 15 -4.18 10.29 -6.55
C SER A 15 -4.30 10.10 -8.04
N ASN A 16 -5.35 9.39 -8.47
CA ASN A 16 -5.64 9.08 -9.88
C ASN A 16 -4.47 8.35 -10.56
N CYS A 17 -3.71 7.56 -9.80
CA CYS A 17 -2.63 6.74 -10.31
C CYS A 17 -3.14 5.33 -10.61
N ASP A 18 -2.57 4.74 -11.66
CA ASP A 18 -2.71 3.33 -11.98
C ASP A 18 -1.42 2.59 -11.60
N PHE A 19 -1.53 1.62 -10.69
CA PHE A 19 -0.42 0.80 -10.22
C PHE A 19 -0.56 -0.61 -10.80
N ASP A 20 0.00 -0.79 -11.99
CA ASP A 20 0.03 -2.07 -12.71
C ASP A 20 1.16 -2.97 -12.24
N GLY A 21 0.81 -4.05 -11.54
CA GLY A 21 1.73 -5.06 -11.06
C GLY A 21 2.01 -6.22 -12.02
N HIS A 22 1.44 -6.22 -13.23
CA HIS A 22 1.63 -7.32 -14.18
C HIS A 22 3.11 -7.44 -14.59
N THR A 23 3.70 -8.62 -14.39
CA THR A 23 5.13 -8.82 -14.64
C THR A 23 5.45 -10.27 -15.01
N SER A 24 6.45 -10.50 -15.87
CA SER A 24 6.97 -11.85 -16.14
C SER A 24 7.90 -12.36 -15.02
N TRP A 25 8.36 -11.49 -14.13
CA TRP A 25 9.20 -11.87 -12.98
C TRP A 25 8.64 -11.27 -11.69
N SER A 26 8.26 -12.15 -10.77
CA SER A 26 7.62 -11.80 -9.51
C SER A 26 8.28 -12.56 -8.37
N ALA A 27 8.31 -11.95 -7.17
CA ALA A 27 8.80 -12.62 -5.97
C ALA A 27 7.91 -13.80 -5.56
N SER A 28 6.63 -13.77 -5.95
CA SER A 28 5.63 -14.81 -5.75
C SER A 28 5.58 -15.85 -6.87
N CYS A 29 6.37 -15.70 -7.94
CA CYS A 29 6.43 -16.62 -9.09
C CYS A 29 5.08 -16.85 -9.80
N ASP A 30 4.16 -15.89 -9.75
CA ASP A 30 2.77 -15.99 -10.25
C ASP A 30 2.35 -14.82 -11.15
N GLY A 31 3.31 -13.98 -11.53
CA GLY A 31 3.08 -12.82 -12.39
C GLY A 31 2.63 -11.54 -11.67
N HIS A 32 2.61 -11.54 -10.34
CA HIS A 32 2.15 -10.41 -9.53
C HIS A 32 3.30 -9.66 -8.84
N HIS A 33 3.36 -8.34 -8.97
CA HIS A 33 4.42 -7.53 -8.35
C HIS A 33 4.26 -7.40 -6.82
N TYR A 34 5.30 -7.74 -6.06
CA TYR A 34 5.26 -7.72 -4.59
C TYR A 34 5.67 -6.37 -3.97
N TRP A 35 6.54 -5.61 -4.64
CA TRP A 35 7.15 -4.40 -4.08
C TRP A 35 6.39 -3.13 -4.50
N THR A 36 5.08 -3.12 -4.26
CA THR A 36 4.14 -2.13 -4.83
C THR A 36 4.36 -0.71 -4.30
N ASN A 37 3.96 -0.36 -3.07
CA ASN A 37 4.10 0.98 -2.51
C ASN A 37 4.49 0.88 -1.03
N ILE A 38 5.61 1.49 -0.62
CA ILE A 38 6.17 1.33 0.74
C ILE A 38 6.48 2.68 1.37
N PHE A 39 5.81 3.02 2.46
CA PHE A 39 5.98 4.32 3.12
C PHE A 39 6.52 4.15 4.54
N VAL A 40 7.75 4.61 4.76
CA VAL A 40 8.45 4.52 6.05
C VAL A 40 9.10 5.87 6.41
N SER A 41 8.30 6.88 6.76
CA SER A 41 8.80 8.22 7.10
C SER A 41 7.81 9.00 7.98
N ASN A 42 8.23 10.18 8.48
CA ASN A 42 7.31 11.12 9.12
C ASN A 42 6.41 11.75 8.06
N LEU A 43 5.18 11.26 7.93
CA LEU A 43 4.35 11.53 6.76
C LEU A 43 2.87 11.64 7.11
N LYS A 44 2.22 12.67 6.55
CA LYS A 44 0.76 12.77 6.43
C LYS A 44 0.36 12.54 4.98
N MET A 45 -0.41 11.50 4.74
CA MET A 45 -0.68 11.03 3.38
C MET A 45 -2.15 11.02 3.04
N SER A 46 -2.47 11.42 1.81
CA SER A 46 -3.73 11.11 1.14
C SER A 46 -3.47 10.14 -0.01
N PHE A 47 -4.14 8.99 -0.01
CA PHE A 47 -4.09 7.99 -1.07
C PHE A 47 -5.51 7.84 -1.64
N LEU A 48 -5.78 8.52 -2.75
CA LEU A 48 -7.14 8.81 -3.20
C LEU A 48 -7.40 8.39 -4.65
N ASN A 49 -8.49 7.68 -4.92
CA ASN A 49 -8.92 7.37 -6.28
C ASN A 49 -7.83 6.71 -7.16
N ASN A 50 -7.04 5.82 -6.57
CA ASN A 50 -6.04 5.04 -7.30
C ASN A 50 -6.57 3.66 -7.67
N ILE A 51 -5.98 3.07 -8.71
CA ILE A 51 -6.19 1.67 -9.07
C ILE A 51 -4.91 0.90 -8.74
N VAL A 52 -5.04 -0.26 -8.09
CA VAL A 52 -3.91 -1.11 -7.69
C VAL A 52 -4.22 -2.56 -8.05
N HIS A 53 -3.51 -3.12 -9.03
CA HIS A 53 -3.87 -4.41 -9.58
C HIS A 53 -2.69 -5.30 -9.95
N HIS A 54 -2.94 -6.61 -10.04
CA HIS A 54 -1.92 -7.61 -10.36
C HIS A 54 -0.72 -7.55 -9.40
N THR A 55 -0.97 -7.30 -8.11
CA THR A 55 0.06 -7.23 -7.06
C THR A 55 -0.04 -8.41 -6.10
N SER A 56 1.06 -8.71 -5.39
CA SER A 56 1.11 -9.82 -4.42
C SER A 56 1.41 -9.39 -2.99
N GLY A 57 1.61 -8.09 -2.76
CA GLY A 57 1.97 -7.54 -1.46
C GLY A 57 2.20 -6.04 -1.47
N ARG A 58 2.32 -5.48 -0.26
CA ARG A 58 2.75 -4.10 0.00
C ARG A 58 2.01 -3.07 -0.83
N ALA A 59 0.70 -3.23 -0.94
CA ALA A 59 -0.14 -2.52 -1.89
C ALA A 59 -1.24 -1.70 -1.18
N PRO A 60 -0.89 -0.66 -0.39
CA PRO A 60 0.43 -0.26 0.12
C PRO A 60 0.88 -0.91 1.45
N LYS A 61 2.18 -0.80 1.76
CA LYS A 61 2.77 -0.96 3.10
C LYS A 61 2.97 0.40 3.77
N PHE A 62 2.46 0.56 4.98
CA PHE A 62 2.68 1.69 5.87
C PHE A 62 3.42 1.23 7.10
N SER A 63 4.59 1.79 7.39
CA SER A 63 5.35 1.40 8.58
C SER A 63 5.89 2.60 9.33
N SER A 64 5.64 2.64 10.64
CA SER A 64 6.23 3.61 11.55
C SER A 64 7.64 3.21 12.03
N SER A 65 8.19 2.09 11.53
CA SER A 65 9.52 1.57 11.90
C SER A 65 9.68 1.48 13.43
N LYS A 66 8.79 0.71 14.08
CA LYS A 66 8.76 0.51 15.55
C LYS A 66 8.67 1.84 16.31
N GLY A 67 7.78 2.72 15.87
CA GLY A 67 7.56 4.04 16.47
C GLY A 67 8.61 5.11 16.16
N LYS A 68 9.64 4.82 15.33
CA LYS A 68 10.64 5.81 14.90
C LYS A 68 10.01 6.96 14.11
N TYR A 69 8.96 6.69 13.35
CA TYR A 69 8.29 7.66 12.48
C TYR A 69 6.81 7.80 12.85
N LYS A 70 6.25 8.99 12.62
CA LYS A 70 4.82 9.26 12.76
C LYS A 70 4.18 9.24 11.37
N LEU A 71 3.36 8.22 11.13
CA LEU A 71 2.67 8.02 9.85
C LEU A 71 1.15 8.07 10.05
N GLN A 72 0.51 8.99 9.33
CA GLN A 72 -0.94 9.19 9.32
C GLN A 72 -1.43 9.18 7.88
N VAL A 73 -2.40 8.31 7.58
CA VAL A 73 -2.86 8.06 6.22
C VAL A 73 -4.38 8.17 6.14
N HIS A 74 -4.86 8.92 5.15
CA HIS A 74 -6.23 8.89 4.68
C HIS A 74 -6.28 8.16 3.33
N MET A 75 -7.06 7.09 3.26
CA MET A 75 -7.26 6.29 2.06
C MET A 75 -8.73 6.32 1.66
N ALA A 76 -9.04 6.87 0.49
CA ALA A 76 -10.42 6.93 0.03
C ALA A 76 -10.62 6.65 -1.45
N ASN A 77 -11.72 5.97 -1.77
CA ASN A 77 -12.20 5.72 -3.14
C ASN A 77 -11.20 5.02 -4.06
N ASN A 78 -10.29 4.21 -3.51
CA ASN A 78 -9.35 3.44 -4.31
C ASN A 78 -9.94 2.07 -4.68
N TYR A 79 -9.44 1.49 -5.76
CA TYR A 79 -9.86 0.21 -6.28
C TYR A 79 -8.69 -0.77 -6.37
N TRP A 80 -8.85 -1.92 -5.74
CA TRP A 80 -7.92 -3.04 -5.84
C TRP A 80 -8.58 -4.19 -6.60
N TYR A 81 -7.86 -4.78 -7.55
CA TYR A 81 -8.33 -6.00 -8.19
C TYR A 81 -7.22 -6.95 -8.63
N ASP A 82 -7.55 -8.23 -8.71
CA ASP A 82 -6.64 -9.30 -9.14
C ASP A 82 -5.31 -9.24 -8.38
N ASN A 83 -5.39 -9.22 -7.06
CA ASN A 83 -4.22 -9.18 -6.19
C ASN A 83 -4.08 -10.54 -5.51
N ALA A 84 -2.99 -11.23 -5.82
CA ALA A 84 -2.55 -12.41 -5.12
C ALA A 84 -2.05 -12.04 -3.70
N GLY A 85 -1.89 -13.04 -2.83
CA GLY A 85 -1.40 -12.80 -1.47
C GLY A 85 -2.26 -11.79 -0.70
N HIS A 86 -1.65 -10.64 -0.33
CA HIS A 86 -2.30 -9.58 0.42
C HIS A 86 -2.12 -8.19 -0.19
N SER A 87 -3.00 -7.24 0.17
CA SER A 87 -2.87 -5.84 -0.25
C SER A 87 -2.24 -4.96 0.83
N LEU A 88 -3.01 -4.57 1.85
CA LEU A 88 -2.55 -3.66 2.90
C LEU A 88 -1.61 -4.36 3.87
N GLU A 89 -0.53 -3.67 4.21
CA GLU A 89 0.30 -3.96 5.38
C GLU A 89 0.40 -2.67 6.21
N VAL A 90 -0.05 -2.72 7.45
CA VAL A 90 0.05 -1.57 8.38
C VAL A 90 0.87 -2.04 9.56
N ASP A 91 1.99 -1.37 9.83
CA ASP A 91 2.86 -1.65 10.98
C ASP A 91 2.99 -0.37 11.83
N ASP A 92 2.28 -0.32 12.97
CA ASP A 92 2.32 0.79 13.94
C ASP A 92 1.94 2.18 13.35
N ALA A 93 1.12 2.22 12.29
CA ALA A 93 0.69 3.46 11.62
C ALA A 93 -0.82 3.72 11.79
N TYR A 94 -1.23 5.00 11.70
CA TYR A 94 -2.64 5.38 11.78
C TYR A 94 -3.24 5.50 10.38
N VAL A 95 -4.21 4.64 10.06
CA VAL A 95 -4.87 4.60 8.75
C VAL A 95 -6.38 4.78 8.89
N LEU A 96 -6.95 5.77 8.22
CA LEU A 96 -8.37 5.89 7.97
C LEU A 96 -8.65 5.41 6.55
N SER A 97 -9.43 4.33 6.42
CA SER A 97 -9.81 3.72 5.13
C SER A 97 -11.32 3.78 4.94
N GLU A 98 -11.79 4.45 3.89
CA GLU A 98 -13.23 4.61 3.59
C GLU A 98 -13.52 4.60 2.08
N GLY A 99 -14.71 4.13 1.66
CA GLY A 99 -15.13 4.16 0.25
C GLY A 99 -14.26 3.33 -0.72
N ASN A 100 -13.35 2.52 -0.21
CA ASN A 100 -12.43 1.68 -0.96
C ASN A 100 -13.11 0.36 -1.40
N PHE A 101 -12.70 -0.19 -2.54
CA PHE A 101 -13.24 -1.46 -3.06
C PHE A 101 -12.14 -2.45 -3.39
N TRP A 102 -12.28 -3.70 -2.93
CA TRP A 102 -11.40 -4.82 -3.24
C TRP A 102 -12.18 -5.90 -3.98
N ALA A 103 -11.80 -6.16 -5.23
CA ALA A 103 -12.27 -7.30 -6.02
C ALA A 103 -11.15 -8.34 -6.11
N SER A 104 -11.48 -9.63 -6.08
CA SER A 104 -10.52 -10.72 -6.33
C SER A 104 -9.18 -10.56 -5.60
N THR A 105 -9.23 -10.13 -4.34
CA THR A 105 -8.06 -9.93 -3.48
C THR A 105 -8.17 -10.90 -2.32
N ASN A 106 -7.26 -11.87 -2.21
CA ASN A 106 -7.35 -12.94 -1.22
C ASN A 106 -7.33 -12.40 0.22
N GLN A 107 -6.43 -11.45 0.48
CA GLN A 107 -6.27 -10.85 1.80
C GLN A 107 -6.15 -9.31 1.69
N PRO A 108 -7.28 -8.57 1.73
CA PRO A 108 -7.24 -7.11 1.62
C PRO A 108 -6.36 -6.42 2.66
N ASN A 109 -6.27 -6.97 3.87
CA ASN A 109 -5.41 -6.48 4.94
C ASN A 109 -4.67 -7.63 5.63
N LEU A 110 -3.34 -7.56 5.66
CA LEU A 110 -2.49 -8.47 6.42
C LEU A 110 -2.55 -8.11 7.91
N PRO A 111 -2.95 -9.03 8.82
CA PRO A 111 -2.93 -8.79 10.25
C PRO A 111 -1.52 -8.49 10.77
N GLU A 112 -1.41 -7.51 11.68
CA GLU A 112 -0.18 -7.31 12.44
C GLU A 112 0.12 -8.53 13.32
N GLU A 113 1.37 -8.99 13.31
CA GLU A 113 1.86 -9.94 14.31
C GLU A 113 2.14 -9.18 15.61
N LYS A 114 1.44 -9.57 16.69
CA LYS A 114 1.56 -8.95 18.03
C LYS A 114 2.78 -9.43 18.80
#